data_AF-A0A9P1EM27-F1
#
_entry.id   AF-A0A9P1EM27-F1
#
_cell.length_a   1.000
_cell.length_b   1.000
_cell.length_c   1.000
_cell.angle_alpha   90.00
_cell.angle_beta   90.00
_cell.angle_gamma   90.00
#
_symmetry.space_group_name_H-M   'P 1'
#
loop_
_entity.id
_entity.type
_entity.pdbx_description
1 polymer ?
#
loop_
_entity_poly.entity_id
_entity_poly.type
_entity_poly.pdbx_seq_one_letter_code
_entity_poly.pdbx_strand_id
1 'polypeptide(L)'
;MSFMKGDLLWRTRKLVKGFAKAEPVWFKAMENFRGCDPPPARLFGCRVVELKEQGVDECDAITVADVEYQTEKRAKKKAYARMKQIARVQGKEPPPNPHPKAYKEMQEEERPFVCDRFNNPSILRIAEKLKAEREAEFRERGGGGR
;
A
#
# COMPACT_ATOMS: atom_id res chain seq x y z
N MET A 1 22.29 -8.75 -24.86
CA MET A 1 23.39 -9.04 -23.92
C MET A 1 22.99 -10.20 -23.02
N SER A 2 23.42 -11.43 -23.35
CA SER A 2 23.16 -12.62 -22.51
C SER A 2 24.41 -12.94 -21.71
N PHE A 3 24.60 -12.27 -20.58
CA PHE A 3 25.66 -12.62 -19.64
C PHE A 3 25.14 -13.73 -18.72
N MET A 4 25.86 -14.85 -18.70
CA MET A 4 25.71 -16.05 -17.83
C MET A 4 24.81 -17.17 -18.38
N LYS A 5 25.47 -18.25 -18.84
CA LYS A 5 24.87 -19.57 -19.11
C LYS A 5 24.09 -20.04 -17.87
N GLY A 6 22.76 -20.09 -17.95
CA GLY A 6 21.89 -20.70 -16.95
C GLY A 6 21.66 -19.81 -15.73
N ASP A 7 20.44 -19.26 -15.67
CA ASP A 7 19.88 -18.51 -14.55
C ASP A 7 20.17 -19.20 -13.21
N LEU A 8 20.76 -18.46 -12.26
CA LEU A 8 21.07 -18.93 -10.91
C LEU A 8 19.83 -19.56 -10.26
N LEU A 9 18.65 -18.96 -10.46
CA LEU A 9 17.37 -19.45 -9.95
C LEU A 9 17.02 -20.83 -10.53
N TRP A 10 17.27 -21.04 -11.83
CA TRP A 10 16.97 -22.31 -12.49
C TRP A 10 17.92 -23.42 -12.03
N ARG A 11 19.20 -23.10 -11.80
CA ARG A 11 20.20 -24.04 -11.27
C ARG A 11 19.87 -24.45 -9.83
N THR A 12 19.57 -23.49 -8.96
CA THR A 12 19.19 -23.78 -7.57
C THR A 12 17.89 -24.57 -7.51
N ARG A 13 16.90 -24.24 -8.34
CA ARG A 13 15.65 -25.01 -8.45
C ARG A 13 15.89 -26.48 -8.77
N LYS A 14 16.78 -26.78 -9.72
CA LYS A 14 17.12 -28.18 -10.05
C LYS A 14 17.81 -28.92 -8.90
N LEU A 15 18.73 -28.25 -8.20
CA LEU A 15 19.47 -28.86 -7.09
C LEU A 15 18.58 -29.09 -5.86
N VAL A 16 17.68 -28.15 -5.56
CA VAL A 16 16.70 -28.28 -4.47
C VAL A 16 15.69 -29.37 -4.78
N LYS A 17 15.11 -29.40 -6.00
CA LYS A 17 14.17 -30.46 -6.42
C LYS A 17 14.81 -31.85 -6.50
N GLY A 18 16.10 -31.91 -6.83
CA GLY A 18 16.87 -33.15 -6.86
C GLY A 18 17.42 -33.59 -5.50
N PHE A 19 17.01 -32.95 -4.40
CA PHE A 19 17.49 -33.19 -3.03
C PHE A 19 19.02 -33.13 -2.85
N ALA A 20 19.73 -32.54 -3.81
CA ALA A 20 21.18 -32.38 -3.78
C ALA A 20 21.61 -31.24 -2.85
N LYS A 21 20.70 -30.29 -2.56
CA LYS A 21 20.89 -29.19 -1.62
C LYS A 21 19.59 -28.90 -0.87
N ALA A 22 19.69 -28.53 0.41
CA ALA A 22 18.56 -28.01 1.17
C ALA A 22 18.05 -26.68 0.57
N GLU A 23 16.77 -26.39 0.76
CA GLU A 23 16.14 -25.18 0.24
C GLU A 23 16.75 -23.93 0.91
N PRO A 24 17.39 -23.02 0.15
CA PRO A 24 17.92 -21.78 0.70
C PRO A 24 16.78 -20.85 1.16
N VAL A 25 16.99 -20.12 2.26
CA VAL A 25 15.99 -19.17 2.81
C VAL A 25 15.54 -18.12 1.77
N TRP A 26 16.48 -17.67 0.92
CA TRP A 26 16.21 -16.68 -0.13
C TRP A 26 15.51 -17.27 -1.37
N PHE A 27 15.44 -18.60 -1.51
CA PHE A 27 14.94 -19.25 -2.74
C PHE A 27 13.46 -18.96 -2.99
N LYS A 28 12.61 -19.05 -1.96
CA LYS A 28 11.18 -18.69 -2.05
C LYS A 28 10.98 -17.22 -2.40
N ALA A 29 11.73 -16.32 -1.77
CA ALA A 29 11.68 -14.90 -2.07
C ALA A 29 12.10 -14.60 -3.52
N MET A 30 13.11 -15.30 -4.03
CA MET A 30 13.62 -15.11 -5.39
C MET A 30 12.74 -15.79 -6.46
N GLU A 31 12.08 -16.91 -6.18
CA GLU A 31 11.02 -17.45 -7.04
C GLU A 31 9.84 -16.48 -7.12
N ASN A 32 9.45 -15.89 -5.98
CA ASN A 32 8.38 -14.88 -5.90
C ASN A 32 8.77 -13.54 -6.55
N PHE A 33 10.06 -13.26 -6.76
CA PHE A 33 10.53 -12.03 -7.40
C PHE A 33 10.08 -11.91 -8.87
N ARG A 34 9.81 -13.03 -9.56
CA ARG A 34 9.18 -12.99 -10.90
C ARG A 34 7.73 -12.51 -10.89
N GLY A 35 7.10 -12.52 -9.72
CA GLY A 35 5.74 -12.03 -9.47
C GLY A 35 5.71 -10.58 -8.98
N CYS A 36 6.73 -9.78 -9.25
CA CYS A 36 6.64 -8.34 -9.07
C CYS A 36 5.48 -7.82 -9.94
N ASP A 37 4.33 -7.56 -9.31
CA ASP A 37 3.23 -6.85 -9.94
C ASP A 37 3.83 -5.58 -10.55
N PRO A 38 3.87 -5.48 -11.90
CA PRO A 38 4.55 -4.39 -12.55
C PRO A 38 3.94 -3.07 -12.06
N PRO A 39 4.78 -2.06 -11.73
CA PRO A 39 4.25 -0.78 -11.31
C PRO A 39 3.31 -0.25 -12.40
N PRO A 40 2.26 0.50 -12.07
CA PRO A 40 1.26 0.95 -13.05
C PRO A 40 1.87 1.62 -14.30
N ALA A 41 2.98 2.36 -14.13
CA ALA A 41 3.73 2.97 -15.23
C ALA A 41 4.29 1.94 -16.24
N ARG A 42 4.69 0.74 -15.78
CA ARG A 42 5.20 -0.33 -16.63
C ARG A 42 4.08 -0.99 -17.43
N LEU A 43 2.94 -1.27 -16.81
CA LEU A 43 1.76 -1.80 -17.52
C LEU A 43 1.31 -0.83 -18.63
N PHE A 44 1.25 0.46 -18.30
CA PHE A 44 0.94 1.51 -19.26
C PHE A 44 1.95 1.54 -20.42
N GLY A 45 3.25 1.54 -20.12
CA GLY A 45 4.30 1.53 -21.14
C GLY A 45 4.26 0.28 -22.03
N CYS A 46 4.05 -0.90 -21.46
CA CYS A 46 3.86 -2.13 -22.22
C CYS A 46 2.66 -2.02 -23.17
N ARG A 47 1.53 -1.46 -22.68
CA ARG A 47 0.32 -1.31 -23.48
C ARG A 47 0.51 -0.36 -24.66
N VAL A 48 1.21 0.76 -24.45
CA VAL A 48 1.53 1.70 -25.55
C VAL A 48 2.41 1.03 -26.61
N VAL A 49 3.39 0.23 -26.20
CA VAL A 49 4.25 -0.51 -27.14
C VAL A 49 3.44 -1.53 -27.95
N GLU A 50 2.53 -2.28 -27.31
CA GLU A 50 1.63 -3.21 -28.01
C GLU A 50 0.78 -2.51 -29.08
N LEU A 51 0.24 -1.33 -28.76
CA LEU A 51 -0.57 -0.55 -29.71
C LEU A 51 0.27 -0.02 -30.88
N LYS A 52 1.52 0.38 -30.61
CA LYS A 52 2.46 0.78 -31.66
C LYS A 52 2.86 -0.38 -32.57
N GLU A 53 3.03 -1.58 -32.02
CA GLU A 53 3.28 -2.80 -32.80
C GLU A 53 2.09 -3.14 -33.73
N GLN A 54 0.88 -2.76 -33.34
CA GLN A 54 -0.34 -2.86 -34.17
C GLN A 54 -0.43 -1.76 -35.24
N GLY A 55 0.52 -0.81 -35.26
CA GLY A 55 0.58 0.28 -36.22
C GLY A 55 -0.19 1.54 -35.81
N VAL A 56 -0.59 1.67 -34.54
CA VAL A 56 -1.24 2.88 -34.02
C VAL A 56 -0.18 3.98 -33.81
N ASP A 57 -0.55 5.22 -34.11
CA ASP A 57 0.28 6.39 -33.80
C ASP A 57 0.56 6.51 -32.29
N GLU A 58 1.71 7.10 -31.94
CA GLU A 58 2.13 7.19 -30.54
C GLU A 58 1.16 8.02 -29.67
N CYS A 59 0.66 9.15 -30.19
CA CYS A 59 -0.24 10.02 -29.44
C CYS A 59 -1.58 9.32 -29.18
N ASP A 60 -2.09 8.63 -30.20
CA ASP A 60 -3.32 7.86 -30.11
C ASP A 60 -3.14 6.66 -29.19
N ALA A 61 -2.02 5.94 -29.28
CA ALA A 61 -1.69 4.82 -28.41
C ALA A 61 -1.63 5.21 -26.93
N ILE A 62 -1.01 6.36 -26.61
CA ILE A 62 -0.96 6.91 -25.25
C ILE A 62 -2.38 7.20 -24.74
N THR A 63 -3.20 7.82 -25.58
CA THR A 63 -4.58 8.19 -25.23
C THR A 63 -5.44 6.96 -24.99
N VAL A 64 -5.37 5.96 -25.88
CA VAL A 64 -6.07 4.68 -25.75
C VAL A 64 -5.64 3.95 -24.48
N ALA A 65 -4.34 3.88 -24.20
CA ALA A 65 -3.83 3.23 -22.99
C ALA A 65 -4.31 3.92 -21.70
N ASP A 66 -4.44 5.26 -21.67
CA ASP A 66 -4.96 5.96 -20.48
C ASP A 66 -6.45 5.70 -20.29
N VAL A 67 -7.26 5.75 -21.35
CA VAL A 67 -8.70 5.45 -21.22
C VAL A 67 -8.96 4.00 -20.81
N GLU A 68 -8.19 3.04 -21.32
CA GLU A 68 -8.22 1.64 -20.88
C GLU A 68 -7.88 1.52 -19.39
N TYR A 69 -6.77 2.13 -18.96
CA TYR A 69 -6.38 2.12 -17.55
C TYR A 69 -7.44 2.75 -16.62
N GLN A 70 -8.01 3.90 -17.01
CA GLN A 70 -9.05 4.57 -16.22
C GLN A 70 -10.33 3.75 -16.15
N THR A 71 -10.73 3.12 -17.26
CA THR A 71 -11.94 2.28 -17.31
C THR A 71 -11.77 1.02 -16.45
N GLU A 72 -10.62 0.35 -16.51
CA GLU A 72 -10.29 -0.77 -15.62
C GLU A 72 -10.32 -0.35 -14.15
N LYS A 73 -9.69 0.78 -13.81
CA LYS A 73 -9.67 1.32 -12.45
C LYS A 73 -11.08 1.63 -11.94
N ARG A 74 -11.94 2.21 -12.79
CA ARG A 74 -13.36 2.45 -12.48
C ARG A 74 -14.12 1.14 -12.31
N ALA A 75 -13.89 0.14 -13.15
CA ALA A 75 -14.51 -1.17 -13.06
C ALA A 75 -14.13 -1.90 -11.77
N LYS A 76 -12.84 -1.93 -11.41
CA LYS A 76 -12.34 -2.51 -10.16
C LYS A 76 -12.96 -1.84 -8.92
N LYS A 77 -13.08 -0.51 -8.92
CA LYS A 77 -13.78 0.23 -7.85
C LYS A 77 -15.27 -0.14 -7.74
N LYS A 78 -15.97 -0.24 -8.88
CA LYS A 78 -17.40 -0.64 -8.91
C LYS A 78 -17.59 -2.09 -8.43
N ALA A 79 -16.72 -3.00 -8.85
CA ALA A 79 -16.72 -4.39 -8.41
C ALA A 79 -16.50 -4.49 -6.89
N TYR A 80 -15.49 -3.78 -6.36
CA TYR A 80 -15.25 -3.71 -4.92
C TYR A 80 -16.44 -3.16 -4.14
N ALA A 81 -17.06 -2.08 -4.62
CA ALA A 81 -18.26 -1.52 -3.99
C ALA A 81 -19.41 -2.54 -3.92
N ARG A 82 -19.64 -3.31 -4.99
CA ARG A 82 -20.63 -4.39 -5.02
C ARG A 82 -20.26 -5.52 -4.04
N MET A 83 -19.01 -5.98 -4.04
CA MET A 83 -18.56 -7.03 -3.12
C MET A 83 -18.71 -6.59 -1.65
N LYS A 84 -18.39 -5.32 -1.35
CA LYS A 84 -18.59 -4.74 -0.02
C LYS A 84 -20.06 -4.70 0.39
N GLN A 85 -20.97 -4.38 -0.54
CA GLN A 85 -22.42 -4.43 -0.28
C GLN A 85 -22.87 -5.87 0.03
N ILE A 86 -22.43 -6.84 -0.76
CA ILE A 86 -22.74 -8.26 -0.55
C ILE A 86 -22.21 -8.73 0.81
N ALA A 87 -20.96 -8.41 1.15
CA ALA A 87 -20.35 -8.79 2.43
C ALA A 87 -21.14 -8.24 3.63
N ARG A 88 -21.60 -6.97 3.55
CA ARG A 88 -22.47 -6.37 4.57
C ARG A 88 -23.79 -7.11 4.73
N VAL A 89 -24.45 -7.45 3.62
CA VAL A 89 -25.72 -8.21 3.65
C VAL A 89 -25.50 -9.61 4.23
N GLN A 90 -24.35 -10.22 3.95
CA GLN A 90 -23.98 -11.54 4.49
C GLN A 90 -23.47 -11.49 5.94
N GLY A 91 -23.28 -10.30 6.54
CA GLY A 91 -22.67 -10.14 7.86
C GLY A 91 -21.19 -10.55 7.92
N LYS A 92 -20.51 -10.63 6.78
CA LYS A 92 -19.07 -10.97 6.69
C LYS A 92 -18.23 -9.70 6.60
N GLU A 93 -16.95 -9.83 6.95
CA GLU A 93 -15.98 -8.76 6.73
C GLU A 93 -15.85 -8.46 5.23
N PRO A 94 -15.74 -7.17 4.85
CA PRO A 94 -15.55 -6.80 3.46
C PRO A 94 -14.19 -7.29 2.96
N PRO A 95 -14.07 -7.62 1.67
CA PRO A 95 -12.79 -8.00 1.09
C PRO A 95 -11.76 -6.87 1.24
N PRO A 96 -10.44 -7.18 1.16
CA PRO A 96 -9.40 -6.16 1.20
C PRO A 96 -9.55 -5.19 0.02
N ASN A 97 -9.21 -3.91 0.25
CA ASN A 97 -9.30 -2.88 -0.77
C ASN A 97 -8.28 -3.14 -1.89
N PRO A 98 -8.70 -3.25 -3.17
CA PRO A 98 -7.81 -3.53 -4.31
C PRO A 98 -6.67 -2.53 -4.52
N HIS A 99 -6.84 -1.30 -4.05
CA HIS A 99 -5.83 -0.26 -4.11
C HIS A 99 -5.78 0.45 -2.77
N PRO A 100 -5.00 -0.06 -1.80
CA PRO A 100 -4.83 0.63 -0.54
C PRO A 100 -4.15 1.98 -0.79
N LYS A 101 -4.54 2.97 0.02
CA LYS A 101 -3.90 4.28 -0.01
C LYS A 101 -2.89 4.29 1.13
N ALA A 102 -1.63 4.60 0.84
CA ALA A 102 -0.56 4.59 1.85
C ALA A 102 -0.94 5.37 3.12
N TYR A 103 -1.53 6.57 3.00
CA TYR A 103 -1.92 7.34 4.18
C TYR A 103 -3.06 6.70 5.00
N LYS A 104 -3.87 5.80 4.41
CA LYS A 104 -4.93 5.10 5.14
C LYS A 104 -4.37 3.98 6.01
N GLU A 105 -3.34 3.29 5.52
CA GLU A 105 -2.60 2.29 6.30
C GLU A 105 -1.94 2.95 7.51
N MET A 106 -1.24 4.07 7.29
CA MET A 106 -0.66 4.86 8.39
C MET A 106 -1.71 5.32 9.40
N GLN A 107 -2.88 5.80 8.95
CA GLN A 107 -3.97 6.18 9.85
C GLN A 107 -4.53 4.99 10.64
N GLU A 108 -4.55 3.79 10.06
CA GLU A 108 -5.00 2.57 10.73
C GLU A 108 -4.00 2.08 11.77
N GLU A 109 -2.69 2.24 11.51
CA GLU A 109 -1.62 1.99 12.47
C GLU A 109 -1.65 3.00 13.65
N GLU A 110 -1.93 4.28 13.36
CA GLU A 110 -1.94 5.35 14.38
C GLU A 110 -3.25 5.40 15.20
N ARG A 111 -4.35 4.89 14.65
CA ARG A 111 -5.69 4.88 15.26
C ARG A 111 -5.75 4.50 16.74
N PRO A 112 -5.13 3.41 17.22
CA PRO A 112 -5.14 3.07 18.64
C PRO A 112 -4.53 4.19 19.50
N PHE A 113 -3.41 4.76 19.08
CA PHE A 113 -2.71 5.83 19.79
C PHE A 113 -3.48 7.16 19.76
N VAL A 114 -4.22 7.42 18.68
CA VAL A 114 -5.12 8.60 18.59
C VAL A 114 -6.27 8.46 19.59
N CYS A 115 -6.90 7.29 19.69
CA CYS A 115 -7.95 7.05 20.67
C CYS A 115 -7.44 7.20 22.11
N ASP A 116 -6.24 6.69 22.40
CA ASP A 116 -5.63 6.78 23.74
C ASP A 116 -5.36 8.22 24.17
N ARG A 117 -4.96 9.13 23.26
CA ARG A 117 -4.74 10.54 23.60
C ARG A 117 -5.95 11.21 24.25
N PHE A 118 -7.15 10.84 23.82
CA PHE A 118 -8.38 11.48 24.29
C PHE A 118 -9.04 10.69 25.42
N ASN A 119 -8.85 9.37 25.48
CA ASN A 119 -9.61 8.50 26.39
C ASN A 119 -8.76 7.90 27.53
N ASN A 120 -7.43 7.99 27.47
CA ASN A 120 -6.58 7.40 28.50
C ASN A 120 -6.58 8.29 29.77
N PRO A 121 -7.00 7.76 30.94
CA PRO A 121 -7.12 8.54 32.17
C PRO A 121 -5.77 9.07 32.67
N SER A 122 -4.66 8.39 32.37
CA SER A 122 -3.32 8.87 32.73
C SER A 122 -2.90 10.09 31.92
N ILE A 123 -3.20 10.09 30.61
CA ILE A 123 -2.89 11.19 29.69
C ILE A 123 -3.75 12.41 30.02
N LEU A 124 -5.04 12.21 30.30
CA LEU A 124 -5.94 13.29 30.72
C LEU A 124 -5.47 13.96 32.02
N ARG A 125 -5.06 13.18 33.03
CA ARG A 125 -4.49 13.71 34.27
C ARG A 125 -3.23 14.55 34.03
N ILE A 126 -2.37 14.12 33.11
CA ILE A 126 -1.17 14.88 32.73
C ILE A 126 -1.57 16.20 32.04
N ALA A 127 -2.54 16.15 31.12
CA ALA A 127 -3.03 17.34 30.43
C ALA A 127 -3.69 18.36 31.37
N GLU A 128 -4.44 17.88 32.37
CA GLU A 128 -5.04 18.72 33.42
C GLU A 128 -3.98 19.40 34.28
N LYS A 129 -2.93 18.66 34.69
CA LYS A 129 -1.79 19.23 35.42
C LYS A 129 -1.09 20.33 34.62
N LEU A 130 -0.80 20.07 33.34
CA LEU A 130 -0.16 21.06 32.45
C LEU A 130 -1.04 22.31 32.25
N LYS A 131 -2.37 22.16 32.20
CA LYS A 131 -3.29 23.30 32.15
C LYS A 131 -3.24 24.11 33.45
N ALA A 132 -3.28 23.44 34.59
CA ALA A 132 -3.21 24.09 35.91
C ALA A 132 -1.88 24.83 36.12
N GLU A 133 -0.75 24.23 35.73
CA GLU A 133 0.57 24.86 35.77
C GLU A 133 0.63 26.10 34.86
N ARG A 134 0.12 26.00 33.62
CA ARG A 134 0.03 27.14 32.70
C ARG A 134 -0.85 28.27 33.24
N GLU A 135 -1.98 27.94 33.87
CA GLU A 135 -2.87 28.94 34.49
C GLU A 135 -2.23 29.61 35.71
N ALA A 136 -1.48 28.85 36.54
CA ALA A 136 -0.73 29.38 37.66
C ALA A 136 0.38 30.33 37.18
N GLU A 137 1.14 29.94 36.16
CA GLU A 137 2.16 30.78 35.54
C GLU A 137 1.55 32.08 34.98
N PHE A 138 0.40 32.02 34.31
CA PHE A 138 -0.32 33.20 33.83
C PHE A 138 -0.78 34.12 34.96
N ARG A 139 -1.22 33.56 36.09
CA ARG A 139 -1.62 34.35 37.28
C ARG A 139 -0.42 35.01 37.95
N GLU A 140 0.71 34.33 38.07
CA GLU A 140 1.94 34.91 38.60
C GLU A 140 2.49 36.01 37.68
N ARG A 141 2.44 35.80 36.36
CA ARG A 141 2.92 36.77 35.37
C ARG A 141 1.97 37.97 35.19
N GLY A 142 0.68 37.80 35.45
CA GLY A 142 -0.34 38.86 35.43
C GLY A 142 -0.47 39.66 36.73
N GLY A 143 0.22 39.25 37.81
CA GLY A 143 0.20 39.93 39.12
C GLY A 143 1.19 41.09 39.27
N GLY A 144 2.09 41.32 38.31
CA GLY A 144 3.15 42.33 38.37
C GLY A 144 2.79 43.68 37.78
N GLY A 145 1.62 44.24 38.12
CA GLY A 145 1.17 45.52 37.57
C GLY A 145 0.14 46.24 38.43
N ARG A 146 0.56 46.70 39.62
CA ARG A 146 0.03 47.88 40.33
C ARG A 146 1.02 48.33 41.39
#